data_AF-A0A3D4H2X2-F1
#
_entry.id   AF-A0A3D4H2X2-F1
#
_cell.length_a   1.000
_cell.length_b   1.000
_cell.length_c   1.000
_cell.angle_alpha   90.00
_cell.angle_beta   90.00
_cell.angle_gamma   90.00
#
_symmetry.space_group_name_H-M   'P 1'
#
loop_
_entity.id
_entity.type
_entity.pdbx_description
1 polymer ?
#
loop_
_entity_poly.entity_id
_entity_poly.type
_entity_poly.pdbx_seq_one_letter_code
_entity_poly.pdbx_strand_id
1 'polypeptide(L)'
;MAEFNGLGMHLGNLARLSTAKTRSISPENFTGEKGKGGMATEGTGAERAMDLGQGWKISPSVRIQPGETFEIADIEGPGAIQQIWLTPTGHWRYSILRMYWDDSELPAVECPVGDFFACGWGRYAQGSSLPVCVKP
;
A
#
# COMPACT_ATOMS: atom_id res chain seq x y z
N MET A 1 -2.54 -21.06 -26.51
CA MET A 1 -1.56 -20.40 -25.62
C MET A 1 -2.33 -19.87 -24.42
N ALA A 2 -1.81 -20.00 -23.20
CA ALA A 2 -2.44 -19.37 -22.04
C ALA A 2 -2.52 -17.85 -22.25
N GLU A 3 -3.67 -17.25 -21.95
CA GLU A 3 -3.81 -15.79 -21.94
C GLU A 3 -2.82 -15.17 -20.95
N PHE A 4 -2.39 -13.94 -21.23
CA PHE A 4 -1.49 -13.23 -20.33
C PHE A 4 -2.25 -12.81 -19.07
N ASN A 5 -1.79 -13.22 -17.90
CA ASN A 5 -2.45 -12.92 -16.62
C ASN A 5 -2.07 -11.56 -16.02
N GLY A 6 -1.16 -10.81 -16.67
CA GLY A 6 -0.71 -9.50 -16.20
C GLY A 6 0.46 -9.52 -15.21
N LEU A 7 1.04 -10.70 -14.91
CA LEU A 7 2.21 -10.87 -14.05
C LEU A 7 3.47 -11.19 -14.86
N GLY A 8 4.65 -11.06 -14.24
CA GLY A 8 5.92 -11.32 -14.92
C GLY A 8 6.24 -10.30 -16.03
N MET A 9 5.85 -9.04 -15.80
CA MET A 9 6.10 -7.94 -16.73
C MET A 9 7.60 -7.72 -16.96
N HIS A 10 7.99 -7.57 -18.23
CA HIS A 10 9.32 -7.19 -18.67
C HIS A 10 9.24 -6.49 -20.03
N LEU A 11 10.32 -5.87 -20.50
CA LEU A 11 10.29 -5.06 -21.75
C LEU A 11 9.79 -5.87 -22.97
N GLY A 12 10.15 -7.15 -23.06
CA GLY A 12 9.70 -8.03 -24.16
C GLY A 12 8.21 -8.40 -24.16
N ASN A 13 7.45 -8.14 -23.09
CA ASN A 13 6.02 -8.47 -23.01
C ASN A 13 5.12 -7.28 -22.62
N LEU A 14 5.67 -6.07 -22.57
CA LEU A 14 4.96 -4.85 -22.16
C LEU A 14 3.70 -4.55 -22.97
N ALA A 15 3.69 -4.92 -24.26
CA ALA A 15 2.56 -4.70 -25.17
C ALA A 15 1.42 -5.73 -25.00
N ARG A 16 1.58 -6.77 -24.18
CA ARG A 16 0.54 -7.80 -23.99
C ARG A 16 -0.61 -7.24 -23.18
N LEU A 17 -1.83 -7.47 -23.67
CA LEU A 17 -3.06 -7.20 -22.92
C LEU A 17 -3.35 -8.35 -21.97
N SER A 18 -3.87 -8.03 -20.78
CA SER A 18 -4.40 -9.00 -19.82
C SER A 18 -5.84 -8.65 -19.48
N THR A 19 -6.61 -9.65 -19.04
CA THR A 19 -7.96 -9.47 -18.49
C THR A 19 -7.95 -9.17 -16.98
N ALA A 20 -6.75 -8.97 -16.40
CA ALA A 20 -6.60 -8.63 -14.99
C ALA A 20 -7.25 -7.28 -14.65
N LYS A 21 -7.80 -7.19 -13.43
CA LYS A 21 -8.42 -5.97 -12.92
C LYS A 21 -7.50 -5.33 -11.90
N THR A 22 -6.90 -4.20 -12.24
CA THR A 22 -6.07 -3.44 -11.29
C THR A 22 -6.94 -2.69 -10.28
N ARG A 23 -6.48 -2.69 -9.02
CA ARG A 23 -7.08 -1.97 -7.89
C ARG A 23 -5.96 -1.23 -7.15
N SER A 24 -6.31 -0.21 -6.39
CA SER A 24 -5.37 0.54 -5.55
C SER A 24 -6.04 0.86 -4.23
N ILE A 25 -5.48 0.31 -3.15
CA ILE A 25 -5.93 0.56 -1.79
C ILE A 25 -5.10 1.70 -1.23
N SER A 26 -5.77 2.67 -0.60
CA SER A 26 -5.13 3.85 -0.03
C SER A 26 -5.93 4.35 1.17
N PRO A 27 -5.39 5.30 1.95
CA PRO A 27 -6.13 5.97 3.03
C PRO A 27 -7.42 6.69 2.62
N GLU A 28 -7.72 6.78 1.31
CA GLU A 28 -8.98 7.33 0.78
C GLU A 28 -9.84 6.28 0.08
N ASN A 29 -9.38 5.04 -0.01
CA ASN A 29 -10.08 3.94 -0.67
C ASN A 29 -9.61 2.61 -0.08
N PHE A 30 -10.05 2.28 1.14
CA PHE A 30 -9.62 1.08 1.87
C PHE A 30 -10.04 -0.23 1.19
N THR A 31 -11.12 -0.21 0.40
CA THR A 31 -11.60 -1.38 -0.36
C THR A 31 -10.98 -1.49 -1.75
N GLY A 32 -10.31 -0.43 -2.22
CA GLY A 32 -9.75 -0.36 -3.56
C GLY A 32 -10.79 -0.30 -4.69
N GLU A 33 -12.06 -0.11 -4.38
CA GLU A 33 -13.17 -0.11 -5.34
C GLU A 33 -13.00 0.92 -6.46
N LYS A 34 -13.55 0.61 -7.64
CA LYS A 34 -13.48 1.48 -8.81
C LYS A 34 -14.22 2.79 -8.54
N GLY A 35 -13.52 3.91 -8.74
CA GLY A 35 -14.10 5.26 -8.59
C GLY A 35 -14.31 5.72 -7.15
N LYS A 36 -13.71 5.04 -6.16
CA LYS A 36 -13.81 5.41 -4.75
C LYS A 36 -12.63 6.21 -4.20
N GLY A 37 -11.54 6.37 -4.97
CA GLY A 37 -10.43 7.24 -4.59
C GLY A 37 -10.82 8.72 -4.62
N GLY A 38 -10.28 9.52 -3.69
CA GLY A 38 -10.54 10.96 -3.58
C GLY A 38 -11.97 11.31 -3.14
N MET A 39 -12.73 10.35 -2.61
CA MET A 39 -14.12 10.56 -2.20
C MET A 39 -14.26 11.06 -0.76
N ALA A 40 -13.16 11.14 -0.01
CA ALA A 40 -13.15 11.58 1.39
C ALA A 40 -13.61 13.05 1.52
N THR A 41 -14.40 13.34 2.56
CA THR A 41 -14.80 14.70 2.95
C THR A 41 -14.15 15.16 4.26
N GLU A 42 -13.57 14.21 4.99
CA GLU A 42 -12.87 14.40 6.26
C GLU A 42 -11.60 13.56 6.25
N GLY A 43 -10.63 13.91 7.09
CA GLY A 43 -9.38 13.17 7.21
C GLY A 43 -8.19 14.03 7.57
N THR A 44 -7.01 13.43 7.54
CA THR A 44 -5.77 14.06 8.03
C THR A 44 -5.29 15.26 7.21
N GLY A 45 -5.85 15.48 6.02
CA GLY A 45 -5.56 16.59 5.13
C GLY A 45 -6.73 17.57 4.95
N ALA A 46 -7.88 17.36 5.61
CA ALA A 46 -9.10 18.11 5.35
C ALA A 46 -8.94 19.64 5.51
N GLU A 47 -8.26 20.09 6.57
CA GLU A 47 -7.98 21.52 6.79
C GLU A 47 -7.13 22.14 5.65
N ARG A 48 -6.22 21.37 5.06
CA ARG A 48 -5.33 21.85 4.00
C ARG A 48 -5.95 21.76 2.61
N ALA A 49 -6.95 20.89 2.45
CA ALA A 49 -7.70 20.69 1.21
C ALA A 49 -9.08 21.37 1.22
N MET A 50 -9.35 22.24 2.19
CA MET A 50 -10.68 22.83 2.43
C MET A 50 -11.28 23.53 1.20
N ASP A 51 -10.44 24.23 0.42
CA ASP A 51 -10.87 24.97 -0.77
C ASP A 51 -10.83 24.12 -2.06
N LEU A 52 -10.35 22.87 -1.98
CA LEU A 52 -10.21 21.97 -3.12
C LEU A 52 -11.43 21.08 -3.31
N GLY A 53 -12.01 20.60 -2.21
CA GLY A 53 -13.22 19.76 -2.20
C GLY A 53 -13.01 18.31 -2.64
N GLN A 54 -14.11 17.58 -2.78
CA GLN A 54 -14.14 16.16 -3.16
C GLN A 54 -13.52 15.94 -4.55
N GLY A 55 -12.74 14.87 -4.70
CA GLY A 55 -11.90 14.58 -5.87
C GLY A 55 -10.41 14.90 -5.64
N TRP A 56 -10.09 15.68 -4.60
CA TRP A 56 -8.72 15.90 -4.12
C TRP A 56 -8.38 15.00 -2.93
N LYS A 57 -7.09 14.97 -2.59
CA LYS A 57 -6.54 14.14 -1.51
C LYS A 57 -6.81 14.76 -0.13
N ILE A 58 -8.00 14.53 0.40
CA ILE A 58 -8.50 15.04 1.69
C ILE A 58 -8.02 14.18 2.87
N SER A 59 -7.87 12.88 2.70
CA SER A 59 -7.38 11.96 3.75
C SER A 59 -6.13 11.20 3.30
N PRO A 60 -4.95 11.83 3.29
CA PRO A 60 -3.74 11.22 2.74
C PRO A 60 -3.12 10.11 3.59
N SER A 61 -3.52 9.96 4.84
CA SER A 61 -2.89 9.05 5.81
C SER A 61 -3.86 8.60 6.89
N VAL A 62 -3.47 7.52 7.59
CA VAL A 62 -4.15 7.02 8.78
C VAL A 62 -3.30 7.33 10.02
N ARG A 63 -3.97 7.57 11.16
CA ARG A 63 -3.31 7.68 12.47
C ARG A 63 -3.59 6.41 13.24
N ILE A 64 -2.52 5.72 13.64
CA ILE A 64 -2.58 4.48 14.43
C ILE A 64 -2.11 4.82 15.84
N GLN A 65 -2.95 4.58 16.83
CA GLN A 65 -2.68 4.85 18.25
C GLN A 65 -1.72 3.80 18.86
N PRO A 66 -1.08 4.10 19.99
CA PRO A 66 -0.25 3.13 20.68
C PRO A 66 -1.03 1.85 21.04
N GLY A 67 -0.50 0.69 20.62
CA GLY A 67 -1.14 -0.62 20.84
C GLY A 67 -2.28 -0.95 19.89
N GLU A 68 -2.69 -0.03 19.02
CA GLU A 68 -3.71 -0.27 18.01
C GLU A 68 -3.17 -1.15 16.89
N THR A 69 -3.99 -2.11 16.46
CA THR A 69 -3.79 -2.82 15.19
C THR A 69 -4.76 -2.25 14.17
N PHE A 70 -4.21 -1.76 13.06
CA PHE A 70 -4.99 -1.17 11.97
C PHE A 70 -4.89 -2.08 10.74
N GLU A 71 -6.03 -2.52 10.23
CA GLU A 71 -6.11 -3.29 9.00
C GLU A 71 -5.96 -2.37 7.79
N ILE A 72 -4.82 -2.48 7.10
CA ILE A 72 -4.50 -1.61 5.95
C ILE A 72 -5.32 -2.02 4.72
N ALA A 73 -5.53 -3.32 4.54
CA ALA A 73 -6.20 -3.91 3.41
C ALA A 73 -6.78 -5.26 3.81
N ASP A 74 -8.04 -5.49 3.43
CA ASP A 74 -8.69 -6.78 3.39
C ASP A 74 -9.12 -7.04 1.94
N ILE A 75 -8.63 -8.13 1.34
CA ILE A 75 -8.72 -8.36 -0.11
C ILE A 75 -9.32 -9.75 -0.34
N GLU A 76 -10.57 -9.76 -0.80
CA GLU A 76 -11.25 -11.00 -1.16
C GLU A 76 -10.87 -11.51 -2.55
N GLY A 77 -10.65 -12.82 -2.63
CA GLY A 77 -10.44 -13.54 -3.89
C GLY A 77 -8.99 -13.52 -4.41
N PRO A 78 -8.75 -14.17 -5.56
CA PRO A 78 -7.40 -14.35 -6.07
C PRO A 78 -6.83 -13.05 -6.63
N GLY A 79 -5.56 -12.77 -6.31
CA GLY A 79 -4.87 -11.58 -6.79
C GLY A 79 -3.37 -11.64 -6.54
N ALA A 80 -2.69 -10.54 -6.85
CA ALA A 80 -1.27 -10.36 -6.56
C ALA A 80 -0.99 -8.91 -6.19
N ILE A 81 -0.31 -8.70 -5.07
CA ILE A 81 0.21 -7.39 -4.70
C ILE A 81 1.47 -7.13 -5.54
N GLN A 82 1.38 -6.17 -6.46
CA GLN A 82 2.49 -5.81 -7.36
C GLN A 82 3.31 -4.63 -6.86
N GLN A 83 2.75 -3.79 -5.98
CA GLN A 83 3.38 -2.56 -5.53
C GLN A 83 2.85 -2.17 -4.15
N ILE A 84 3.76 -1.83 -3.25
CA ILE A 84 3.46 -1.22 -1.94
C ILE A 84 4.29 0.07 -1.83
N TRP A 85 3.63 1.19 -1.54
CA TRP A 85 4.28 2.45 -1.22
C TRP A 85 3.76 2.93 0.13
N LEU A 86 4.67 3.27 1.04
CA LEU A 86 4.35 3.67 2.40
C LEU A 86 5.41 4.63 2.94
N THR A 87 4.96 5.66 3.66
CA THR A 87 5.81 6.54 4.45
C THR A 87 5.37 6.48 5.92
N PRO A 88 6.02 5.67 6.77
CA PRO A 88 5.72 5.64 8.20
C PRO A 88 6.30 6.90 8.89
N THR A 89 5.60 7.40 9.91
CA THR A 89 6.06 8.50 10.75
C THR A 89 6.36 8.01 12.17
N GLY A 90 7.13 8.77 12.95
CA GLY A 90 7.51 8.40 14.31
C GLY A 90 8.53 7.26 14.38
N HIS A 91 8.43 6.41 15.40
CA HIS A 91 9.35 5.28 15.62
C HIS A 91 8.91 4.06 14.80
N TRP A 92 9.20 4.06 13.50
CA TRP A 92 8.71 3.03 12.58
C TRP A 92 9.19 1.60 12.89
N ARG A 93 10.23 1.41 13.72
CA ARG A 93 10.64 0.06 14.14
C ARG A 93 9.65 -0.58 15.12
N TYR A 94 8.76 0.21 15.72
CA TYR A 94 7.67 -0.27 16.57
C TYR A 94 6.37 -0.52 15.81
N SER A 95 6.30 -0.12 14.54
CA SER A 95 5.18 -0.43 13.65
C SER A 95 5.46 -1.77 12.97
N ILE A 96 4.73 -2.80 13.36
CA ILE A 96 4.88 -4.15 12.82
C ILE A 96 3.95 -4.32 11.62
N LEU A 97 4.54 -4.63 10.46
CA LEU A 97 3.79 -5.00 9.26
C LEU A 97 3.51 -6.50 9.29
N ARG A 98 2.23 -6.85 9.12
CA ARG A 98 1.78 -8.24 9.03
C ARG A 98 1.07 -8.47 7.72
N MET A 99 1.35 -9.59 7.06
CA MET A 99 0.63 -10.04 5.87
C MET A 99 0.17 -11.48 6.07
N TYR A 100 -1.10 -11.70 5.77
CA TYR A 100 -1.79 -12.99 5.88
C TYR A 100 -2.26 -13.38 4.49
N TRP A 101 -2.20 -14.67 4.18
CA TRP A 101 -2.63 -15.22 2.90
C TRP A 101 -3.63 -16.33 3.15
N ASP A 102 -4.62 -16.46 2.26
CA ASP A 102 -5.56 -17.58 2.21
C ASP A 102 -6.20 -17.90 3.59
N ASP A 103 -6.68 -16.87 4.28
CA ASP A 103 -7.34 -16.94 5.60
C ASP A 103 -6.51 -17.60 6.72
N SER A 104 -5.18 -17.68 6.55
CA SER A 104 -4.27 -18.19 7.58
C SER A 104 -4.30 -17.31 8.84
N GLU A 105 -4.48 -17.94 10.02
CA GLU A 105 -4.36 -17.26 11.32
C GLU A 105 -2.91 -16.83 11.62
N LEU A 106 -1.92 -17.46 10.98
CA LEU A 106 -0.51 -17.13 11.14
C LEU A 106 -0.03 -16.19 10.03
N PRO A 107 0.67 -15.09 10.35
CA PRO A 107 1.21 -14.18 9.35
C PRO A 107 2.38 -14.84 8.60
N ALA A 108 2.36 -14.73 7.27
CA ALA A 108 3.48 -15.19 6.43
C ALA A 108 4.62 -14.17 6.37
N VAL A 109 4.30 -12.89 6.60
CA VAL A 109 5.26 -11.80 6.78
C VAL A 109 4.93 -11.13 8.11
N GLU A 110 5.91 -11.06 9.01
CA GLU A 110 5.82 -10.31 10.26
C GLU A 110 7.18 -9.68 10.57
N CYS A 111 7.29 -8.36 10.39
CA CYS A 111 8.51 -7.62 10.71
C CYS A 111 8.24 -6.13 10.91
N PRO A 112 9.14 -5.38 11.55
CA PRO A 112 9.04 -3.93 11.56
C PRO A 112 8.97 -3.35 10.15
N VAL A 113 8.12 -2.34 9.94
CA VAL A 113 7.87 -1.80 8.61
C VAL A 113 9.13 -1.19 7.98
N GLY A 114 10.00 -0.59 8.79
CA GLY A 114 11.30 -0.11 8.33
C GLY A 114 12.19 -1.24 7.81
N ASP A 115 12.24 -2.36 8.53
CA ASP A 115 13.07 -3.52 8.19
C ASP A 115 12.59 -4.17 6.88
N PHE A 116 11.27 -4.25 6.65
CA PHE A 116 10.68 -4.72 5.38
C PHE A 116 11.19 -3.90 4.17
N PHE A 117 11.30 -2.58 4.33
CA PHE A 117 11.81 -1.66 3.30
C PHE A 117 13.32 -1.39 3.42
N ALA A 118 14.10 -2.31 4.00
CA ALA A 118 15.56 -2.22 4.13
C ALA A 118 16.10 -1.00 4.93
N CYS A 119 15.29 -0.45 5.83
CA CYS A 119 15.60 0.67 6.73
C CYS A 119 15.64 0.25 8.22
N GLY A 120 16.41 -0.80 8.53
CA GLY A 120 16.39 -1.45 9.86
C GLY A 120 17.02 -0.66 11.02
N TRP A 121 17.77 0.41 10.75
CA TRP A 121 18.43 1.22 11.80
C TRP A 121 17.55 2.32 12.40
N GLY A 122 16.25 2.37 12.08
CA GLY A 122 15.38 3.42 12.61
C GLY A 122 15.70 4.81 12.04
N ARG A 123 16.46 4.89 10.95
CA ARG A 123 16.86 6.14 10.28
C ARG A 123 16.76 5.98 8.77
N TYR A 124 16.50 7.08 8.08
CA TYR A 124 16.51 7.09 6.62
C TYR A 124 17.89 6.66 6.09
N ALA A 125 17.87 5.74 5.15
CA ALA A 125 19.01 5.38 4.33
C ALA A 125 18.50 5.14 2.91
N GLN A 126 19.02 5.89 1.94
CA GLN A 126 18.61 5.73 0.55
C GLN A 126 18.98 4.32 0.07
N GLY A 127 18.00 3.61 -0.47
CA GLY A 127 18.15 2.29 -1.05
C GLY A 127 17.55 2.28 -2.45
N SER A 128 18.27 1.76 -3.43
CA SER A 128 17.77 1.61 -4.80
C SER A 128 18.11 0.22 -5.29
N SER A 129 17.09 -0.65 -5.35
CA SER A 129 17.19 -2.01 -5.84
C SER A 129 15.95 -2.34 -6.67
N LEU A 130 15.98 -3.48 -7.38
CA LEU A 130 14.82 -3.92 -8.16
C LEU A 130 13.56 -4.14 -7.29
N PRO A 131 13.61 -4.88 -6.15
CA PRO A 131 12.41 -5.12 -5.35
C PRO A 131 12.07 -3.99 -4.37
N VAL A 132 13.07 -3.25 -3.85
CA VAL A 132 12.89 -2.26 -2.79
C VAL A 132 13.61 -0.96 -3.13
N CYS A 133 12.90 0.16 -3.01
CA CYS A 133 13.47 1.49 -3.12
C CYS A 133 13.04 2.35 -1.92
N VAL A 134 13.99 3.03 -1.31
CA VAL A 134 13.77 4.05 -0.27
C VAL A 134 14.16 5.39 -0.86
N LYS A 135 13.15 6.25 -1.03
CA LYS A 135 13.27 7.54 -1.72
C LYS A 135 13.12 8.70 -0.72
N PRO A 136 13.70 9.88 -1.03
CA PRO A 136 13.54 11.08 -0.21
C PRO A 136 12.09 11.56 -0.11
#